data_AF-A0A4Q5QE95-F1
#
_entry.id   AF-A0A4Q5QE95-F1
#
_cell.length_a   1.000
_cell.length_b   1.000
_cell.length_c   1.000
_cell.angle_alpha   90.00
_cell.angle_beta   90.00
_cell.angle_gamma   90.00
#
_symmetry.space_group_name_H-M   'P 1'
#
loop_
_entity.id
_entity.type
_entity.pdbx_description
1 polymer ?
#
loop_
_entity_poly.entity_id
_entity_poly.type
_entity_poly.pdbx_seq_one_letter_code
_entity_poly.pdbx_strand_id
1 'polypeptide(L)'
;MQTARALPRSINPGFSLAALLDHFIPAEMQVHAESHRRARMFMLSHVFGPILGNAIPLYLVVAGICRDYRATVFFLSILAFWIYPFVLRATGRYQLLAFLSVQNLIFCALWACYSFGGVSSPFLPWILIFPLLAFLYLPPVGWVRNVLLIQIFGNVAFFLARCYDGTPLPAVELSDFQVIGMISMASVALYFAMMSLYFAKMFHEQREFT
;
A
#
# COMPACT_ATOMS: atom_id res chain seq x y z
N MET A 1 48.55 12.23 -33.38
CA MET A 1 48.14 11.40 -32.23
C MET A 1 46.68 11.71 -31.91
N GLN A 2 45.75 10.90 -32.44
CA GLN A 2 44.31 10.99 -32.13
C GLN A 2 44.05 10.19 -30.85
N THR A 3 43.61 10.87 -29.80
CA THR A 3 43.11 10.23 -28.58
C THR A 3 41.74 9.63 -28.86
N ALA A 4 41.67 8.30 -28.79
CA ALA A 4 40.44 7.54 -28.94
C ALA A 4 39.43 7.97 -27.87
N ARG A 5 38.31 8.56 -28.30
CA ARG A 5 37.14 8.82 -27.46
C ARG A 5 36.57 7.46 -27.06
N ALA A 6 36.69 7.11 -25.78
CA ALA A 6 35.99 5.96 -25.23
C ALA A 6 34.48 6.17 -25.44
N LEU A 7 33.86 5.28 -26.21
CA LEU A 7 32.41 5.26 -26.37
C LEU A 7 31.77 5.01 -25.00
N PRO A 8 30.67 5.70 -24.65
CA PRO A 8 29.94 5.41 -23.43
C PRO A 8 29.51 3.94 -23.46
N ARG A 9 29.84 3.20 -22.38
CA ARG A 9 29.34 1.84 -22.16
C ARG A 9 27.83 1.86 -22.34
N SER A 10 27.32 1.12 -23.34
CA SER A 10 25.90 0.86 -23.44
C SER A 10 25.46 0.21 -22.13
N ILE A 11 24.70 0.94 -21.33
CA ILE A 11 24.00 0.36 -20.19
C ILE A 11 23.06 -0.66 -20.81
N ASN A 12 23.34 -1.94 -20.60
CA ASN A 12 22.42 -3.03 -20.93
C ASN A 12 21.03 -2.60 -20.46
N PRO A 13 19.96 -2.70 -21.26
CA PRO A 13 18.59 -2.54 -20.77
C PRO A 13 18.23 -3.78 -19.94
N GLY A 14 19.04 -4.04 -18.90
CA GLY A 14 18.80 -5.10 -17.95
C GLY A 14 17.49 -4.79 -17.26
N PHE A 15 16.65 -5.81 -17.17
CA PHE A 15 15.44 -5.78 -16.37
C PHE A 15 15.76 -5.18 -14.99
N SER A 16 15.28 -3.98 -14.72
CA SER A 16 15.42 -3.29 -13.44
C SER A 16 14.05 -3.13 -12.80
N LEU A 17 14.00 -3.06 -11.47
CA LEU A 17 12.75 -2.80 -10.75
C LEU A 17 12.09 -1.51 -11.27
N ALA A 18 12.88 -0.46 -11.52
CA ALA A 18 12.36 0.79 -12.07
C ALA A 18 11.70 0.57 -13.44
N ALA A 19 12.35 -0.15 -14.35
CA ALA A 19 11.78 -0.47 -15.67
C ALA A 19 10.50 -1.31 -15.58
N LEU A 20 10.44 -2.25 -14.63
CA LEU A 20 9.23 -3.04 -14.36
C LEU A 20 8.08 -2.16 -13.86
N LEU A 21 8.32 -1.26 -12.90
CA LEU A 21 7.29 -0.37 -12.39
C LEU A 21 6.81 0.62 -13.47
N ASP A 22 7.74 1.20 -14.23
CA ASP A 22 7.44 2.16 -15.30
C ASP A 22 6.60 1.56 -16.43
N HIS A 23 6.68 0.24 -16.64
CA HIS A 23 5.86 -0.47 -17.63
C HIS A 23 4.34 -0.29 -17.41
N PHE A 24 3.91 -0.08 -16.15
CA PHE A 24 2.52 0.11 -15.78
C PHE A 24 2.11 1.58 -15.66
N ILE A 25 3.06 2.51 -15.78
CA ILE A 25 2.83 3.95 -15.64
C ILE A 25 2.59 4.55 -17.03
N PRO A 26 1.47 5.26 -17.26
CA PRO A 26 1.20 5.95 -18.52
C PRO A 26 2.32 6.92 -18.89
N ALA A 27 2.68 7.00 -20.18
CA ALA A 27 3.79 7.82 -20.67
C ALA A 27 3.65 9.30 -20.28
N GLU A 28 2.43 9.84 -20.31
CA GLU A 28 2.09 11.21 -19.91
C GLU A 28 2.55 11.52 -18.46
N MET A 29 2.45 10.55 -17.56
CA MET A 29 2.87 10.71 -16.17
C MET A 29 4.37 10.62 -15.97
N GLN A 30 5.10 10.01 -16.90
CA GLN A 30 6.56 9.87 -16.85
C GLN A 30 7.27 11.18 -17.23
N VAL A 31 6.58 12.09 -17.94
CA VAL A 31 7.16 13.38 -18.37
C VAL A 31 7.39 14.32 -17.19
N HIS A 32 6.48 14.34 -16.22
CA HIS A 32 6.55 15.25 -15.07
C HIS A 32 7.12 14.54 -13.85
N ALA A 33 8.25 15.05 -13.33
CA ALA A 33 9.01 14.41 -12.26
C ALA A 33 8.16 14.10 -11.00
N GLU A 34 7.28 15.02 -10.57
CA GLU A 34 6.43 14.80 -9.39
C GLU A 34 5.36 13.71 -9.64
N SER A 35 4.69 13.76 -10.79
CA SER A 35 3.68 12.76 -11.17
C SER A 35 4.30 11.37 -11.34
N HIS A 36 5.48 11.31 -11.94
CA HIS A 36 6.21 10.06 -12.13
C HIS A 36 6.62 9.45 -10.79
N ARG A 37 7.17 10.26 -9.88
CA ARG A 37 7.54 9.82 -8.52
C ARG A 37 6.34 9.24 -7.78
N ARG A 38 5.19 9.94 -7.81
CA ARG A 38 3.96 9.47 -7.18
C ARG A 38 3.47 8.15 -7.77
N ALA A 39 3.45 8.05 -9.10
CA ALA A 39 3.08 6.83 -9.79
C ALA A 39 4.02 5.66 -9.45
N ARG A 40 5.33 5.89 -9.32
CA ARG A 40 6.30 4.88 -8.88
C ARG A 40 6.09 4.43 -7.44
N MET A 41 5.84 5.37 -6.51
CA MET A 41 5.48 5.03 -5.12
C MET A 41 4.21 4.18 -5.08
N PHE A 42 3.21 4.54 -5.86
CA PHE A 42 1.98 3.78 -6.02
C PHE A 42 2.27 2.38 -6.60
N MET A 43 3.05 2.25 -7.68
CA MET A 43 3.41 0.94 -8.24
C MET A 43 4.17 0.06 -7.24
N LEU A 44 5.16 0.62 -6.54
CA LEU A 44 5.97 -0.11 -5.57
C LEU A 44 5.10 -0.74 -4.48
N SER A 45 4.15 0.04 -3.93
CA SER A 45 3.24 -0.49 -2.91
C SER A 45 2.34 -1.59 -3.43
N HIS A 46 1.88 -1.51 -4.69
CA HIS A 46 0.95 -2.49 -5.25
C HIS A 46 1.66 -3.77 -5.66
N VAL A 47 2.98 -3.74 -5.88
CA VAL A 47 3.79 -4.95 -6.08
C VAL A 47 4.06 -5.64 -4.74
N PHE A 48 4.63 -4.93 -3.77
CA PHE A 48 5.14 -5.53 -2.53
C PHE A 48 4.17 -5.50 -1.35
N GLY A 49 3.30 -4.49 -1.28
CA GLY A 49 2.30 -4.37 -0.22
C GLY A 49 1.40 -5.60 -0.11
N PRO A 50 0.87 -6.16 -1.22
CA PRO A 50 0.06 -7.37 -1.16
C PRO A 50 0.81 -8.61 -0.71
N ILE A 51 2.13 -8.69 -0.99
CA ILE A 51 2.98 -9.79 -0.52
C ILE A 51 3.09 -9.73 1.01
N LEU A 52 3.43 -8.56 1.54
CA LEU A 52 3.53 -8.33 3.00
C LEU A 52 2.16 -8.48 3.68
N GLY A 53 1.10 -7.93 3.08
CA GLY A 53 -0.25 -7.99 3.60
C GLY A 53 -0.80 -9.41 3.64
N ASN A 54 -0.64 -10.20 2.57
CA ASN A 54 -1.19 -11.55 2.49
C ASN A 54 -0.46 -12.59 3.35
N ALA A 55 0.75 -12.29 3.83
CA ALA A 55 1.41 -13.13 4.83
C ALA A 55 0.53 -13.34 6.08
N ILE A 56 -0.27 -12.33 6.44
CA ILE A 56 -1.14 -12.34 7.62
C ILE A 56 -2.35 -13.28 7.47
N PRO A 57 -3.27 -13.09 6.50
CA PRO A 57 -4.39 -14.01 6.31
C PRO A 57 -3.95 -15.42 5.91
N LEU A 58 -2.81 -15.57 5.23
CA LEU A 58 -2.25 -16.89 4.96
C LEU A 58 -1.84 -17.60 6.26
N TYR A 59 -1.17 -16.88 7.17
CA TYR A 59 -0.82 -17.41 8.48
C TYR A 59 -2.07 -17.80 9.29
N LEU A 60 -3.12 -16.96 9.29
CA LEU A 60 -4.41 -17.28 9.95
C LEU A 60 -4.97 -18.64 9.51
N VAL A 61 -4.92 -18.92 8.21
CA VAL A 61 -5.47 -20.15 7.62
C VAL A 61 -4.57 -21.35 7.92
N VAL A 62 -3.25 -21.21 7.72
CA VAL A 62 -2.27 -22.29 7.89
C VAL A 62 -2.17 -22.71 9.35
N ALA A 63 -2.11 -21.75 10.28
CA ALA A 63 -2.06 -21.99 11.72
C ALA A 63 -3.39 -22.49 12.31
N GLY A 64 -4.46 -22.53 11.51
CA GLY A 64 -5.78 -22.99 11.96
C GLY A 64 -6.54 -21.99 12.84
N ILE A 65 -6.05 -20.75 12.96
CA ILE A 65 -6.66 -19.68 13.76
C ILE A 65 -8.02 -19.26 13.18
N CYS A 66 -8.10 -19.11 11.86
CA CYS A 66 -9.33 -18.74 11.18
C CYS A 66 -9.38 -19.27 9.75
N ARG A 67 -10.42 -20.03 9.43
CA ARG A 67 -10.68 -20.60 8.08
C ARG A 67 -12.08 -20.26 7.55
N ASP A 68 -12.73 -19.27 8.14
CA ASP A 68 -14.04 -18.82 7.74
C ASP A 68 -13.98 -17.65 6.73
N TYR A 69 -15.13 -17.03 6.47
CA TYR A 69 -15.25 -15.92 5.52
C TYR A 69 -14.39 -14.70 5.93
N ARG A 70 -14.07 -14.50 7.22
CA ARG A 70 -13.28 -13.36 7.69
C ARG A 70 -11.87 -13.39 7.10
N ALA A 71 -11.23 -14.56 7.12
CA ALA A 71 -9.92 -14.77 6.52
C ALA A 71 -9.98 -14.66 4.98
N THR A 72 -11.05 -15.17 4.37
CA THR A 72 -11.23 -15.11 2.90
C THR A 72 -11.44 -13.68 2.41
N VAL A 73 -12.32 -12.90 3.04
CA VAL A 73 -12.54 -11.49 2.70
C VAL A 73 -11.26 -10.69 2.91
N PHE A 74 -10.53 -10.96 3.99
CA PHE A 74 -9.26 -10.30 4.25
C PHE A 74 -8.23 -10.58 3.14
N PHE A 75 -8.00 -11.85 2.81
CA PHE A 75 -7.11 -12.27 1.74
C PHE A 75 -7.49 -11.68 0.37
N LEU A 76 -8.76 -11.77 -0.02
CA LEU A 76 -9.24 -11.27 -1.30
C LEU A 76 -9.15 -9.75 -1.42
N SER A 77 -9.41 -9.01 -0.32
CA SER A 77 -9.27 -7.55 -0.31
C SER A 77 -7.83 -7.10 -0.51
N ILE A 78 -6.85 -7.87 -0.01
CA ILE A 78 -5.43 -7.61 -0.26
C ILE A 78 -5.04 -8.01 -1.69
N LEU A 79 -5.52 -9.15 -2.19
CA LEU A 79 -5.26 -9.54 -3.58
C LEU A 79 -5.76 -8.52 -4.60
N ALA A 80 -6.87 -7.83 -4.31
CA ALA A 80 -7.42 -6.81 -5.19
C ALA A 80 -6.43 -5.68 -5.50
N PHE A 81 -5.42 -5.44 -4.66
CA PHE A 81 -4.37 -4.45 -4.96
C PHE A 81 -3.57 -4.77 -6.23
N TRP A 82 -3.41 -6.03 -6.61
CA TRP A 82 -2.71 -6.36 -7.87
C TRP A 82 -3.47 -5.96 -9.12
N ILE A 83 -4.76 -5.61 -9.02
CA ILE A 83 -5.55 -5.15 -10.16
C ILE A 83 -5.16 -3.72 -10.57
N TYR A 84 -4.79 -2.86 -9.60
CA TYR A 84 -4.60 -1.42 -9.84
C TYR A 84 -3.49 -1.08 -10.85
N PRO A 85 -2.31 -1.74 -10.88
CA PRO A 85 -1.31 -1.50 -11.92
C PRO A 85 -1.83 -1.69 -13.34
N PHE A 86 -2.62 -2.73 -13.58
CA PHE A 86 -3.19 -3.01 -14.89
C PHE A 86 -4.26 -1.98 -15.28
N VAL A 87 -5.13 -1.61 -14.33
CA VAL A 87 -6.17 -0.60 -14.57
C VAL A 87 -5.56 0.79 -14.76
N LEU A 88 -4.47 1.11 -14.05
CA LEU A 88 -3.75 2.37 -14.24
C LEU A 88 -3.19 2.44 -15.65
N ARG A 89 -2.51 1.38 -16.10
CA ARG A 89 -1.96 1.31 -17.44
C ARG A 89 -3.04 1.45 -18.52
N ALA A 90 -4.21 0.84 -18.32
CA ALA A 90 -5.29 0.85 -19.30
C ALA A 90 -6.06 2.19 -19.35
N THR A 91 -6.21 2.88 -18.21
CA THR A 91 -7.13 4.03 -18.11
C THR A 91 -6.44 5.37 -17.90
N GLY A 92 -5.21 5.39 -17.39
CA GLY A 92 -4.51 6.61 -16.99
C GLY A 92 -5.14 7.38 -15.82
N ARG A 93 -6.21 6.87 -15.20
CA ARG A 93 -6.99 7.59 -14.17
C ARG A 93 -6.34 7.52 -12.78
N TYR A 94 -5.11 8.02 -12.67
CA TYR A 94 -4.28 7.90 -11.47
C TYR A 94 -4.95 8.37 -10.18
N GLN A 95 -5.50 9.58 -10.13
CA GLN A 95 -6.07 10.12 -8.88
C GLN A 95 -7.25 9.29 -8.37
N LEU A 96 -8.11 8.82 -9.29
CA LEU A 96 -9.23 7.95 -8.95
C LEU A 96 -8.73 6.60 -8.42
N LEU A 97 -7.74 6.00 -9.07
CA LEU A 97 -7.17 4.72 -8.65
C LEU A 97 -6.42 4.82 -7.32
N ALA A 98 -5.69 5.92 -7.09
CA ALA A 98 -5.08 6.23 -5.81
C ALA A 98 -6.14 6.34 -4.70
N PHE A 99 -7.23 7.07 -4.95
CA PHE A 99 -8.35 7.19 -4.01
C PHE A 99 -9.00 5.83 -3.70
N LEU A 100 -9.33 5.05 -4.74
CA LEU A 100 -9.92 3.72 -4.58
C LEU A 100 -8.97 2.73 -3.90
N SER A 101 -7.67 2.84 -4.14
CA SER A 101 -6.65 2.00 -3.47
C SER A 101 -6.60 2.31 -1.97
N VAL A 102 -6.62 3.59 -1.58
CA VAL A 102 -6.68 3.97 -0.16
C VAL A 102 -7.99 3.50 0.47
N GLN A 103 -9.14 3.58 -0.22
CA GLN A 103 -10.39 2.99 0.28
C GLN A 103 -10.28 1.48 0.51
N ASN A 104 -9.68 0.76 -0.44
CA ASN A 104 -9.50 -0.69 -0.32
C ASN A 104 -8.59 -1.03 0.87
N LEU A 105 -7.54 -0.24 1.10
CA LEU A 105 -6.66 -0.39 2.26
C LEU A 105 -7.40 -0.17 3.57
N ILE A 106 -8.18 0.91 3.65
CA ILE A 106 -8.99 1.23 4.82
C ILE A 106 -9.97 0.08 5.09
N PHE A 107 -10.68 -0.39 4.07
CA PHE A 107 -11.59 -1.52 4.19
C PHE A 107 -10.86 -2.77 4.72
N CYS A 108 -9.77 -3.18 4.07
CA CYS A 108 -8.97 -4.34 4.45
C CYS A 108 -8.48 -4.29 5.90
N ALA A 109 -7.86 -3.17 6.29
CA ALA A 109 -7.30 -3.01 7.64
C ALA A 109 -8.38 -2.92 8.72
N LEU A 110 -9.46 -2.16 8.49
CA LEU A 110 -10.56 -2.06 9.45
C LEU A 110 -11.39 -3.35 9.51
N TRP A 111 -11.55 -4.06 8.40
CA TRP A 111 -12.15 -5.40 8.38
C TRP A 111 -11.36 -6.37 9.25
N ALA A 112 -10.04 -6.38 9.09
CA ALA A 112 -9.16 -7.21 9.91
C ALA A 112 -9.25 -6.81 11.39
N CYS A 113 -9.22 -5.51 11.70
CA CYS A 113 -9.37 -5.05 13.08
C CYS A 113 -10.70 -5.53 13.68
N TYR A 114 -11.82 -5.27 13.00
CA TYR A 114 -13.15 -5.68 13.45
C TYR A 114 -13.27 -7.19 13.62
N SER A 115 -12.77 -7.96 12.66
CA SER A 115 -12.84 -9.43 12.65
C SER A 115 -11.98 -10.10 13.73
N PHE A 116 -10.94 -9.39 14.20
CA PHE A 116 -9.88 -9.94 15.04
C PHE A 116 -9.52 -9.00 16.21
N GLY A 117 -10.50 -8.69 17.08
CA GLY A 117 -10.26 -8.01 18.37
C GLY A 117 -10.53 -6.51 18.41
N GLY A 118 -11.12 -5.93 17.37
CA GLY A 118 -11.50 -4.52 17.30
C GLY A 118 -10.31 -3.59 17.51
N VAL A 119 -10.42 -2.68 18.47
CA VAL A 119 -9.36 -1.73 18.85
C VAL A 119 -8.15 -2.40 19.52
N SER A 120 -8.27 -3.65 19.98
CA SER A 120 -7.17 -4.43 20.54
C SER A 120 -6.51 -5.33 19.49
N SER A 121 -6.88 -5.19 18.23
CA SER A 121 -6.42 -6.07 17.16
C SER A 121 -4.92 -5.91 16.88
N PRO A 122 -4.18 -7.00 16.61
CA PRO A 122 -2.80 -6.94 16.12
C PRO A 122 -2.63 -6.23 14.77
N PHE A 123 -3.73 -5.90 14.09
CA PHE A 123 -3.74 -5.23 12.79
C PHE A 123 -3.96 -3.73 12.87
N LEU A 124 -4.27 -3.18 14.06
CA LEU A 124 -4.48 -1.74 14.26
C LEU A 124 -3.32 -0.85 13.75
N PRO A 125 -2.04 -1.25 13.88
CA PRO A 125 -0.92 -0.44 13.38
C PRO A 125 -0.98 -0.10 11.89
N TRP A 126 -1.71 -0.89 11.08
CA TRP A 126 -1.89 -0.63 9.66
C TRP A 126 -2.68 0.65 9.36
N ILE A 127 -3.44 1.17 10.33
CA ILE A 127 -4.13 2.47 10.21
C ILE A 127 -3.13 3.61 9.95
N LEU A 128 -1.89 3.50 10.45
CA LEU A 128 -0.84 4.50 10.22
C LEU A 128 -0.44 4.62 8.74
N ILE A 129 -0.71 3.58 7.95
CA ILE A 129 -0.45 3.61 6.51
C ILE A 129 -1.46 4.53 5.78
N PHE A 130 -2.67 4.73 6.29
CA PHE A 130 -3.69 5.53 5.61
C PHE A 130 -3.22 6.98 5.34
N PRO A 131 -2.77 7.76 6.35
CA PRO A 131 -2.26 9.10 6.11
C PRO A 131 -0.92 9.09 5.35
N LEU A 132 -0.09 8.05 5.52
CA LEU A 132 1.15 7.92 4.75
C LEU A 132 0.86 7.84 3.24
N LEU A 133 -0.06 6.97 2.82
CA LEU A 133 -0.36 6.80 1.39
C LEU A 133 -1.17 7.95 0.82
N ALA A 134 -2.03 8.57 1.64
CA ALA A 134 -2.65 9.85 1.29
C ALA A 134 -1.57 10.88 0.88
N PHE A 135 -0.52 11.01 1.69
CA PHE A 135 0.60 11.91 1.45
C PHE A 135 1.43 11.50 0.22
N LEU A 136 1.73 10.20 0.07
CA LEU A 136 2.60 9.71 -0.99
C LEU A 136 1.93 9.68 -2.37
N TYR A 137 0.61 9.47 -2.43
CA TYR A 137 -0.09 9.28 -3.70
C TYR A 137 -0.77 10.53 -4.22
N LEU A 138 -1.27 11.39 -3.35
CA LEU A 138 -2.12 12.50 -3.79
C LEU A 138 -1.39 13.84 -3.73
N PRO A 139 -1.82 14.81 -4.57
CA PRO A 139 -1.37 16.19 -4.47
C PRO A 139 -1.65 16.80 -3.09
N PRO A 140 -0.79 17.71 -2.59
CA PRO A 140 -1.00 18.37 -1.30
C PRO A 140 -2.21 19.32 -1.29
N VAL A 141 -2.70 19.71 -2.47
CA VAL A 141 -3.82 20.63 -2.67
C VAL A 141 -4.86 20.01 -3.62
N GLY A 142 -6.12 20.43 -3.47
CA GLY A 142 -7.21 20.02 -4.36
C GLY A 142 -8.34 19.25 -3.66
N TRP A 143 -9.46 19.11 -4.36
CA TRP A 143 -10.69 18.52 -3.82
C TRP A 143 -10.54 17.03 -3.46
N VAL A 144 -9.76 16.27 -4.25
CA VAL A 144 -9.54 14.83 -4.03
C VAL A 144 -8.91 14.58 -2.66
N ARG A 145 -7.98 15.44 -2.22
CA ARG A 145 -7.41 15.37 -0.87
C ARG A 145 -8.47 15.54 0.20
N ASN A 146 -9.36 16.52 0.07
CA ASN A 146 -10.40 16.78 1.07
C ASN A 146 -11.38 15.60 1.16
N VAL A 147 -11.79 15.05 0.01
CA VAL A 147 -12.65 13.86 -0.03
C VAL A 147 -11.95 12.65 0.60
N LEU A 148 -10.65 12.47 0.36
CA LEU A 148 -9.86 11.41 0.99
C LEU A 148 -9.77 11.57 2.52
N LEU A 149 -9.59 12.79 3.03
CA LEU A 149 -9.59 13.03 4.47
C LEU A 149 -10.94 12.67 5.08
N ILE A 150 -12.05 13.12 4.47
CA ILE A 150 -13.41 12.75 4.90
C ILE A 150 -13.58 11.23 4.88
N GLN A 151 -13.08 10.56 3.85
CA GLN A 151 -13.11 9.11 3.75
C GLN A 151 -12.33 8.44 4.90
N ILE A 152 -11.09 8.85 5.17
CA ILE A 152 -10.26 8.27 6.24
C ILE A 152 -10.96 8.45 7.59
N PHE A 153 -11.34 9.68 7.94
CA PHE A 153 -11.97 9.98 9.22
C PHE A 153 -13.34 9.32 9.34
N GLY A 154 -14.14 9.31 8.27
CA GLY A 154 -15.46 8.70 8.25
C GLY A 154 -15.41 7.19 8.47
N ASN A 155 -14.50 6.49 7.79
CA ASN A 155 -14.33 5.04 7.97
C ASN A 155 -13.80 4.70 9.36
N VAL A 156 -12.82 5.46 9.89
CA VAL A 156 -12.30 5.24 11.25
C VAL A 156 -13.38 5.53 12.30
N ALA A 157 -14.13 6.62 12.16
CA ALA A 157 -15.23 6.95 13.06
C ALA A 157 -16.32 5.87 13.03
N PHE A 158 -16.68 5.37 11.84
CA PHE A 158 -17.61 4.26 11.70
C PHE A 158 -17.11 2.99 12.38
N PHE A 159 -15.83 2.64 12.20
CA PHE A 159 -15.21 1.50 12.87
C PHE A 159 -15.21 1.64 14.39
N LEU A 160 -14.87 2.82 14.93
CA LEU A 160 -14.91 3.08 16.36
C LEU A 160 -16.33 2.99 16.91
N ALA A 161 -17.31 3.59 16.23
CA ALA A 161 -18.72 3.46 16.58
C ALA A 161 -19.13 1.99 16.65
N ARG A 162 -18.71 1.19 15.66
CA ARG A 162 -18.99 -0.25 15.62
C ARG A 162 -18.28 -1.03 16.73
N CYS A 163 -17.12 -0.58 17.22
CA CYS A 163 -16.41 -1.24 18.34
C CYS A 163 -17.02 -0.90 19.71
N TYR A 164 -17.75 0.23 19.82
CA TYR A 164 -18.26 0.75 21.09
C TYR A 164 -19.80 0.81 21.17
N ASP A 165 -20.52 0.25 20.17
CA ASP A 165 -21.99 0.19 20.15
C ASP A 165 -22.60 -0.86 21.10
N GLY A 166 -21.76 -1.59 21.85
CA GLY A 166 -22.18 -2.62 22.80
C GLY A 166 -22.50 -3.97 22.18
N THR A 167 -22.45 -4.11 20.85
CA THR A 167 -22.62 -5.41 20.20
C THR A 167 -21.33 -6.24 20.32
N PRO A 168 -21.41 -7.54 20.64
CA PRO A 168 -20.22 -8.38 20.76
C PRO A 168 -19.42 -8.43 19.46
N LEU A 169 -18.10 -8.24 19.58
CA LEU A 169 -17.18 -8.49 18.49
C LEU A 169 -17.05 -10.00 18.23
N PRO A 170 -16.65 -10.41 17.02
CA PRO A 170 -16.35 -11.81 16.74
C PRO A 170 -15.36 -12.40 17.75
N ALA A 171 -15.67 -13.59 18.27
CA ALA A 171 -14.84 -14.27 19.25
C ALA A 171 -13.43 -14.56 18.68
N VAL A 172 -12.42 -14.39 19.54
CA VAL A 172 -11.01 -14.59 19.24
C VAL A 172 -10.26 -15.10 20.47
N GLU A 173 -9.29 -15.98 20.25
CA GLU A 173 -8.39 -16.47 21.30
C GLU A 173 -7.16 -15.56 21.40
N LEU A 174 -6.92 -14.99 22.58
CA LEU A 174 -5.80 -14.05 22.79
C LEU A 174 -4.43 -14.70 22.65
N SER A 175 -4.32 -16.01 22.91
CA SER A 175 -3.08 -16.77 22.72
C SER A 175 -2.61 -16.75 21.27
N ASP A 176 -3.55 -16.69 20.32
CA ASP A 176 -3.25 -16.69 18.89
C ASP A 176 -2.66 -15.35 18.42
N PHE A 177 -2.85 -14.28 19.19
CA PHE A 177 -2.49 -12.92 18.80
C PHE A 177 -1.01 -12.60 18.94
N GLN A 178 -0.25 -13.38 19.72
CA GLN A 178 1.17 -13.10 19.92
C GLN A 178 1.98 -13.24 18.63
N VAL A 179 1.91 -14.42 17.99
CA VAL A 179 2.71 -14.70 16.80
C VAL A 179 2.22 -13.89 15.60
N ILE A 180 0.91 -13.84 15.38
CA ILE A 180 0.35 -13.05 14.29
C ILE A 180 0.56 -11.55 14.48
N GLY A 181 0.59 -11.08 15.72
CA GLY A 181 0.97 -9.71 16.07
C GLY A 181 2.40 -9.40 15.65
N MET A 182 3.35 -10.30 15.92
CA MET A 182 4.73 -10.14 15.45
C MET A 182 4.83 -10.13 13.92
N ILE A 183 4.13 -11.04 13.24
CA ILE A 183 4.10 -11.07 11.75
C ILE A 183 3.50 -9.78 11.19
N SER A 184 2.39 -9.31 11.75
CA SER A 184 1.73 -8.06 11.37
C SER A 184 2.65 -6.86 11.56
N MET A 185 3.28 -6.74 12.74
CA MET A 185 4.20 -5.66 13.08
C MET A 185 5.45 -5.66 12.19
N ALA A 186 6.04 -6.83 11.93
CA ALA A 186 7.16 -6.94 11.01
C ALA A 186 6.76 -6.53 9.59
N SER A 187 5.58 -6.95 9.13
CA SER A 187 5.07 -6.63 7.80
C SER A 187 4.82 -5.13 7.60
N VAL A 188 4.18 -4.46 8.58
CA VAL A 188 3.99 -3.01 8.51
C VAL A 188 5.32 -2.25 8.63
N ALA A 189 6.24 -2.70 9.48
CA ALA A 189 7.56 -2.07 9.61
C ALA A 189 8.37 -2.18 8.31
N LEU A 190 8.39 -3.36 7.67
CA LEU A 190 9.03 -3.57 6.37
C LEU A 190 8.39 -2.69 5.29
N TYR A 191 7.06 -2.55 5.30
CA TYR A 191 6.36 -1.67 4.39
C TYR A 191 6.79 -0.20 4.57
N PHE A 192 6.80 0.30 5.81
CA PHE A 192 7.25 1.65 6.12
C PHE A 192 8.71 1.87 5.71
N ALA A 193 9.60 0.92 6.00
CA ALA A 193 11.01 0.98 5.61
C ALA A 193 11.16 1.06 4.09
N MET A 194 10.49 0.17 3.36
CA MET A 194 10.50 0.17 1.88
C MET A 194 10.03 1.51 1.31
N MET A 195 8.88 2.02 1.77
CA MET A 195 8.32 3.27 1.26
C MET A 195 9.20 4.48 1.62
N SER A 196 9.78 4.49 2.82
CA SER A 196 10.65 5.59 3.27
C SER A 196 11.97 5.63 2.51
N LEU A 197 12.62 4.46 2.32
CA LEU A 197 13.87 4.36 1.57
C LEU A 197 13.68 4.72 0.09
N TYR A 198 12.58 4.26 -0.52
CA TYR A 198 12.29 4.59 -1.91
C TYR A 198 11.93 6.05 -2.09
N PHE A 199 11.16 6.63 -1.16
CA PHE A 199 10.88 8.06 -1.14
C PHE A 199 12.18 8.87 -1.08
N ALA A 200 13.09 8.54 -0.14
CA ALA A 200 14.39 9.20 -0.04
C ALA A 200 15.20 9.12 -1.33
N LYS A 201 15.31 7.91 -1.92
CA LYS A 201 15.99 7.70 -3.20
C LYS A 201 15.43 8.60 -4.30
N MET A 202 14.10 8.67 -4.42
CA MET A 202 13.48 9.48 -5.47
C MET A 202 13.66 10.98 -5.28
N PHE A 203 13.74 11.45 -4.04
CA PHE A 203 14.08 12.84 -3.76
C PHE A 203 15.52 13.18 -4.13
N HIS A 204 16.46 12.25 -3.93
CA HIS A 204 17.86 12.44 -4.34
C HIS A 204 17.99 12.50 -5.86
N GLU A 205 17.41 11.56 -6.60
CA GLU A 205 17.47 11.54 -8.07
C GLU A 205 16.88 12.81 -8.69
N GLN A 206 15.85 13.42 -8.08
CA GLN A 206 15.26 14.67 -8.58
C GLN A 206 16.17 15.90 -8.43
N ARG A 207 17.03 15.93 -7.39
CA ARG A 207 17.94 17.06 -7.14
C ARG A 207 19.14 17.10 -8.08
N GLU A 208 19.51 15.97 -8.68
CA GLU A 208 20.63 15.90 -9.61
C GLU A 208 20.32 16.50 -10.99
N PHE A 209 19.04 16.77 -11.28
CA PHE A 209 18.58 17.31 -12.56
C PHE A 209 17.96 18.73 -12.49
N THR A 210 17.99 19.38 -11.32
CA THR A 210 17.65 20.79 -11.10
C THR A 210 18.89 21.60 -10.81
#